data_AF-A0A6I9NW72-F1
#
_entry.id   AF-A0A6I9NW72-F1
#
_cell.length_a   1.000
_cell.length_b   1.000
_cell.length_c   1.000
_cell.angle_alpha   90.00
_cell.angle_beta   90.00
_cell.angle_gamma   90.00
#
_symmetry.space_group_name_H-M   'P 1'
#
loop_
_entity.id
_entity.type
_entity.pdbx_description
1 polymer ?
#
loop_
_entity_poly.entity_id
_entity_poly.type
_entity_poly.pdbx_seq_one_letter_code
_entity_poly.pdbx_strand_id
1 'polypeptide(L)'
;MTKMAQAFNTTVAALEDELTQLILEGLINARIDSHSKILYARDVDQRSTTFEKSIHMGKEFQRRAKAMILRAAVLRNQIHVKVQTSLHHITSTLMLTH
;
A
#
# COMPACT_ATOMS: atom_id res chain seq x y z
N MET A 1 -18.62 -27.59 -4.12
CA MET A 1 -18.50 -27.09 -2.74
C MET A 1 -19.39 -27.84 -1.76
N THR A 2 -20.49 -28.47 -2.21
CA THR A 2 -21.39 -29.27 -1.35
C THR A 2 -20.69 -30.30 -0.46
N LYS A 3 -19.77 -31.10 -1.03
CA LYS A 3 -18.99 -32.10 -0.27
C LYS A 3 -18.13 -31.47 0.83
N MET A 4 -17.52 -30.31 0.54
CA MET A 4 -16.67 -29.59 1.49
C MET A 4 -17.51 -28.99 2.62
N ALA A 5 -18.67 -28.41 2.31
CA ALA A 5 -19.60 -27.88 3.31
C ALA A 5 -20.09 -28.98 4.26
N GLN A 6 -20.42 -30.15 3.71
CA GLN A 6 -20.80 -31.33 4.52
C GLN A 6 -19.67 -31.80 5.42
N ALA A 7 -18.43 -31.87 4.91
CA ALA A 7 -17.27 -32.31 5.70
C ALA A 7 -16.92 -31.35 6.84
N PHE A 8 -17.24 -30.05 6.69
CA PHE A 8 -17.00 -29.03 7.70
C PHE A 8 -18.25 -28.68 8.53
N ASN A 9 -19.33 -29.46 8.40
CA ASN A 9 -20.58 -29.25 9.13
C ASN A 9 -21.11 -27.81 9.02
N THR A 10 -21.00 -27.21 7.84
CA THR A 10 -21.46 -25.83 7.56
C THR A 10 -22.40 -25.81 6.34
N THR A 11 -23.02 -24.66 6.09
CA THR A 11 -23.85 -24.47 4.88
C THR A 11 -22.96 -24.07 3.70
N VAL A 12 -23.44 -24.30 2.47
CA VAL A 12 -22.71 -23.87 1.27
C VAL A 12 -22.55 -22.34 1.23
N ALA A 13 -23.53 -21.59 1.71
CA ALA A 13 -23.47 -20.13 1.76
C ALA A 13 -22.39 -19.64 2.75
N ALA A 14 -22.40 -20.15 3.99
CA ALA A 14 -21.39 -19.79 4.99
C ALA A 14 -19.97 -20.20 4.53
N LEU A 15 -19.82 -21.38 3.93
CA LEU A 15 -18.54 -21.81 3.35
C LEU A 15 -18.06 -20.86 2.23
N GLU A 16 -18.97 -20.33 1.42
CA GLU A 16 -18.62 -19.39 0.35
C GLU A 16 -18.13 -18.05 0.90
N ASP A 17 -18.75 -17.54 1.96
CA ASP A 17 -18.31 -16.33 2.66
C ASP A 17 -16.90 -16.53 3.27
N GLU A 18 -16.69 -17.64 3.97
CA GLU A 18 -15.40 -18.00 4.57
C GLU A 18 -14.31 -18.17 3.51
N LEU A 19 -14.58 -18.90 2.42
CA LEU A 19 -13.62 -19.06 1.32
C LEU A 19 -13.34 -17.74 0.61
N THR A 20 -14.32 -16.86 0.47
CA THR A 20 -14.12 -15.53 -0.10
C THR A 20 -13.13 -14.73 0.74
N GLN A 21 -13.30 -14.73 2.07
CA GLN A 21 -12.36 -14.07 2.98
C GLN A 21 -10.94 -14.66 2.84
N LEU A 22 -10.79 -15.98 2.86
CA LEU A 22 -9.48 -16.64 2.75
C LEU A 22 -8.80 -16.39 1.39
N ILE A 23 -9.57 -16.25 0.31
CA ILE A 23 -9.06 -15.90 -1.02
C ILE A 23 -8.62 -14.43 -1.06
N LEU A 24 -9.39 -13.51 -0.47
CA LEU A 24 -9.05 -12.08 -0.41
C LEU A 24 -7.80 -11.82 0.45
N GLU A 25 -7.64 -12.55 1.54
CA GLU A 25 -6.44 -12.51 2.39
C GLU A 25 -5.22 -13.19 1.73
N GLY A 26 -5.42 -13.90 0.61
CA GLY A 26 -4.36 -14.59 -0.11
C GLY A 26 -3.88 -15.89 0.53
N LEU A 27 -4.62 -16.42 1.51
CA LEU A 27 -4.31 -17.69 2.19
C LEU A 27 -4.71 -18.91 1.35
N ILE A 28 -5.73 -18.76 0.49
CA ILE A 28 -6.16 -19.78 -0.46
C ILE A 28 -6.06 -19.26 -1.89
N ASN A 29 -5.37 -20.00 -2.74
CA ASN A 29 -5.25 -19.68 -4.16
C ASN A 29 -6.33 -20.43 -4.97
N ALA A 30 -7.52 -19.85 -5.03
CA ALA A 30 -8.66 -20.45 -5.70
C ALA A 30 -9.55 -19.41 -6.42
N ARG A 31 -10.53 -19.92 -7.17
CA ARG A 31 -11.64 -19.16 -7.74
C ARG A 31 -12.95 -19.86 -7.39
N ILE A 32 -13.93 -19.08 -6.96
CA ILE A 32 -15.28 -19.57 -6.69
C ILE A 32 -16.12 -19.33 -7.96
N ASP A 33 -16.79 -20.37 -8.43
CA ASP A 33 -17.97 -20.24 -9.30
C ASP A 33 -19.21 -20.35 -8.41
N SER A 34 -19.83 -19.21 -8.14
CA SER A 34 -21.00 -19.10 -7.25
C SER A 34 -22.29 -19.63 -7.88
N HIS A 35 -22.33 -19.79 -9.21
CA HIS A 35 -23.49 -20.35 -9.91
C HIS A 35 -23.50 -21.88 -9.78
N SER A 36 -22.39 -22.52 -10.14
CA SER A 36 -22.26 -23.99 -10.05
C SER A 36 -21.86 -24.48 -8.65
N LYS A 37 -21.51 -23.57 -7.74
CA LYS A 37 -20.97 -23.85 -6.39
C LYS A 37 -19.74 -24.76 -6.47
N ILE A 38 -18.80 -24.42 -7.36
CA ILE A 38 -17.53 -25.12 -7.57
C ILE A 38 -16.37 -24.21 -7.13
N LEU A 39 -15.41 -24.79 -6.41
CA LEU A 39 -14.16 -24.15 -6.05
C LEU A 39 -13.05 -24.70 -6.96
N TYR A 40 -12.47 -23.85 -7.78
CA TYR A 40 -11.35 -24.19 -8.65
C TYR A 40 -10.03 -23.76 -8.00
N ALA A 41 -9.06 -24.66 -7.93
CA ALA A 41 -7.69 -24.25 -7.62
C ALA A 41 -7.19 -23.30 -8.72
N ARG A 42 -6.62 -22.17 -8.32
CA ARG A 42 -5.97 -21.25 -9.25
C ARG A 42 -4.50 -21.60 -9.27
N ASP A 43 -3.99 -21.93 -10.44
CA ASP A 43 -2.54 -21.96 -10.64
C ASP A 43 -2.07 -20.52 -10.87
N VAL A 44 -1.12 -20.07 -10.06
CA VAL A 44 -0.50 -18.76 -10.24
C VAL A 44 0.81 -19.00 -10.93
N ASP A 45 0.96 -18.40 -12.12
CA ASP A 45 2.25 -18.38 -12.80
C ASP A 45 3.26 -17.59 -11.96
N GLN A 46 4.10 -18.34 -11.26
CA GLN A 46 5.15 -17.82 -10.39
C GLN A 46 6.13 -16.94 -11.17
N ARG A 47 6.37 -17.25 -12.44
CA ARG A 47 7.26 -16.45 -13.30
C ARG A 47 6.64 -15.08 -13.52
N SER A 48 5.42 -15.01 -14.03
CA SER A 48 4.71 -13.74 -14.27
C SER A 48 4.64 -12.90 -13.01
N THR A 49 4.27 -13.50 -11.88
CA THR A 49 4.22 -12.81 -10.58
C THR A 49 5.57 -12.22 -10.17
N THR A 50 6.66 -12.97 -10.37
CA THR A 50 8.02 -12.52 -10.02
C THR A 50 8.46 -11.37 -10.92
N PHE A 51 8.17 -11.44 -12.22
CA PHE A 51 8.48 -10.39 -13.18
C PHE A 51 7.73 -9.10 -12.87
N GLU A 52 6.41 -9.17 -12.61
CA GLU A 52 5.60 -8.00 -12.26
C GLU A 52 6.11 -7.33 -10.97
N LYS A 53 6.37 -8.12 -9.92
CA LYS A 53 6.94 -7.61 -8.66
C LYS A 53 8.28 -6.92 -8.87
N SER A 54 9.17 -7.53 -9.66
CA SER A 54 10.50 -6.98 -9.95
C SER A 54 10.43 -5.67 -10.72
N ILE A 55 9.56 -5.58 -11.74
CA ILE A 55 9.33 -4.35 -12.51
C ILE A 55 8.77 -3.25 -11.61
N HIS A 56 7.80 -3.57 -10.76
CA HIS A 56 7.22 -2.61 -9.82
C HIS A 56 8.28 -2.08 -8.84
N MET A 57 9.08 -2.98 -8.26
CA MET A 57 10.18 -2.62 -7.37
C MET A 57 11.21 -1.73 -8.07
N GLY A 58 11.56 -2.03 -9.33
CA GLY A 58 12.47 -1.21 -10.13
C GLY A 58 11.96 0.22 -10.34
N LYS A 59 10.65 0.38 -10.63
CA LYS A 59 10.02 1.71 -10.78
C LYS A 59 10.06 2.49 -9.47
N GLU A 60 9.71 1.86 -8.35
CA GLU A 60 9.78 2.51 -7.03
C GLU A 60 11.21 2.87 -6.63
N PHE A 61 12.18 2.02 -6.94
CA PHE A 61 13.60 2.31 -6.72
C PHE A 61 14.04 3.56 -7.48
N GLN A 62 13.73 3.64 -8.79
CA GLN A 62 14.05 4.83 -9.59
C GLN A 62 13.38 6.09 -9.04
N ARG A 63 12.12 6.00 -8.62
CA ARG A 63 11.37 7.12 -8.03
C ARG A 63 12.07 7.64 -6.76
N ARG A 64 12.43 6.72 -5.86
CA ARG A 64 13.12 7.03 -4.60
C ARG A 64 14.51 7.63 -4.84
N ALA A 65 15.27 7.07 -5.79
CA ALA A 65 16.59 7.59 -6.15
C ALA A 65 16.50 9.04 -6.68
N LYS A 66 15.57 9.32 -7.59
CA LYS A 66 15.33 10.68 -8.11
C LYS A 66 14.95 11.65 -6.99
N ALA A 67 14.05 11.25 -6.08
CA ALA A 67 13.66 12.06 -4.93
C ALA A 67 14.86 12.38 -4.01
N MET A 68 15.76 11.40 -3.81
CA MET A 68 16.97 11.57 -3.01
C MET A 68 17.95 12.55 -3.65
N ILE A 69 18.19 12.43 -4.97
CA ILE A 69 19.05 13.36 -5.72
C ILE A 69 18.49 14.79 -5.63
N LEU A 70 17.18 14.96 -5.81
CA LEU A 70 16.53 16.25 -5.70
C LEU A 70 16.68 16.83 -4.28
N ARG A 71 16.48 16.01 -3.24
CA ARG A 71 16.70 16.41 -1.84
C ARG A 71 18.14 16.89 -1.60
N ALA A 72 19.13 16.18 -2.13
CA ALA A 72 20.54 16.57 -2.01
C ALA A 72 20.82 17.92 -2.72
N ALA A 73 20.18 18.15 -3.87
CA ALA A 73 20.29 19.43 -4.59
C ALA A 73 19.66 20.59 -3.80
N VAL A 74 18.47 20.39 -3.21
CA VAL A 74 17.80 21.38 -2.35
C VAL A 74 18.70 21.78 -1.17
N LEU A 75 19.29 20.78 -0.49
CA LEU A 75 20.21 21.02 0.64
C LEU A 75 21.48 21.76 0.21
N ARG A 76 22.12 21.34 -0.88
CA ARG A 76 23.32 22.00 -1.41
C ARG A 76 23.12 23.47 -1.74
N ASN A 77 21.92 23.83 -2.21
CA ASN A 77 21.57 25.21 -2.58
C ASN A 77 20.94 25.98 -1.42
N GLN A 78 20.96 25.45 -0.19
CA GLN A 78 20.41 26.08 1.00
C GLN A 78 18.94 26.48 0.84
N ILE A 79 18.17 25.75 0.03
CA ILE A 79 16.74 25.95 -0.13
C ILE A 79 16.07 25.28 1.06
N HIS A 80 15.67 26.08 2.05
CA HIS A 80 15.02 25.61 3.27
C HIS A 80 13.74 26.40 3.52
N VAL A 81 12.76 25.73 4.13
CA VAL A 81 11.53 26.38 4.57
C VAL A 81 11.88 27.28 5.76
N LYS A 82 11.63 28.58 5.63
CA LYS A 82 11.74 29.52 6.75
C LYS A 82 10.42 29.53 7.50
N VAL A 83 10.49 29.43 8.82
CA VAL A 83 9.33 29.68 9.68
C VAL A 83 9.13 31.19 9.73
N GLN A 84 7.96 31.66 9.31
CA GLN A 84 7.62 33.07 9.39
C GLN A 84 7.19 33.40 10.82
N THR A 85 8.12 33.85 11.64
CA THR A 85 7.81 34.42 12.95
C THR A 85 7.28 35.83 12.74
N SER A 86 5.97 36.02 12.89
CA SER A 86 5.31 37.34 12.85
C SER A 86 5.60 38.15 14.12
N LEU A 87 6.88 38.46 14.39
CA LEU A 87 7.32 39.23 15.57
C LEU A 87 8.13 40.50 15.22
N HIS A 88 8.12 40.96 13.98
CA HIS A 88 8.88 42.16 13.58
C HIS A 88 8.17 43.51 13.80
N HIS A 89 7.07 43.58 14.56
CA HIS A 89 6.37 44.85 14.80
C HIS A 89 6.39 45.40 16.24
N ILE A 90 7.08 44.78 17.21
CA ILE A 90 6.99 45.24 18.63
C ILE A 90 8.32 45.73 19.24
N THR A 91 9.49 45.47 18.66
CA THR A 91 10.76 45.78 19.36
C THR A 91 11.47 47.10 18.99
N SER A 92 10.86 47.99 18.20
CA SER A 92 11.47 49.31 17.90
C SER A 92 11.00 50.46 18.81
N THR A 93 10.13 50.24 19.79
CA THR A 93 9.60 51.33 20.65
C THR A 93 10.15 51.35 22.08
N LEU A 94 11.07 50.45 22.46
CA LEU A 94 11.58 50.35 23.84
C LEU A 94 13.09 50.59 24.00
N MET A 95 13.70 51.37 23.11
CA MET A 95 15.10 51.82 23.23
C MET A 95 15.23 53.35 23.09
N LEU A 96 14.26 54.11 23.60
CA LEU A 96 14.28 55.58 23.62
C LEU A 96 13.41 56.16 24.76
N THR A 97 13.64 55.75 26.01
CA THR A 97 13.26 56.56 27.18
C THR A 97 14.22 56.29 28.34
N HIS A 98 15.01 57.33 28.66
CA HIS A 98 15.82 57.60 29.86
C HIS A 98 16.97 56.65 30.24
#